data_AF-A0A1J5QW74-F1
#
_entry.id   AF-A0A1J5QW74-F1
#
_cell.length_a   1.000
_cell.length_b   1.000
_cell.length_c   1.000
_cell.angle_alpha   90.00
_cell.angle_beta   90.00
_cell.angle_gamma   90.00
#
_symmetry.space_group_name_H-M   'P 1'
#
loop_
_entity.id
_entity.type
_entity.pdbx_description
1 polymer ?
#
loop_
_entity_poly.entity_id
_entity_poly.type
_entity_poly.pdbx_seq_one_letter_code
_entity_poly.pdbx_strand_id
1 'polypeptide(L)'
;MSEEPTYPGLSADRHGLTQLGRIVLDARVFGFIDEHEDCAGWALGRMQALAARVERAWDEHGNLPSRLPPELGARHARIYDQAIADARGRGWDAELGDDE
;
A
#
# COMPACT_ATOMS: atom_id res chain seq x y z
N MET A 1 27.63 11.19 9.66
CA MET A 1 26.41 11.47 8.88
C MET A 1 25.54 10.24 9.07
N SER A 2 24.44 10.35 9.82
CA SER A 2 23.48 9.24 9.91
C SER A 2 22.58 9.36 8.69
N GLU A 3 22.79 8.52 7.68
CA GLU A 3 21.81 8.37 6.60
C GLU A 3 20.56 7.77 7.24
N GLU A 4 19.53 8.61 7.40
CA GLU A 4 18.22 8.12 7.81
C GLU A 4 17.73 7.13 6.76
N PRO A 5 17.33 5.91 7.16
CA PRO A 5 16.81 4.94 6.22
C PRO A 5 15.60 5.56 5.50
N THR A 6 15.64 5.49 4.17
CA THR A 6 14.55 5.94 3.30
C THR A 6 13.88 4.74 2.66
N TYR A 7 12.59 4.89 2.37
CA TYR A 7 11.84 3.92 1.62
C TYR A 7 12.31 3.95 0.16
N PRO A 8 12.73 2.82 -0.42
CA PRO A 8 13.22 2.77 -1.79
C PRO A 8 12.13 3.09 -2.82
N GLY A 9 10.85 3.03 -2.42
CA GLY A 9 9.69 3.28 -3.28
C GLY A 9 8.89 2.00 -3.54
N LEU A 10 7.61 2.14 -3.89
CA LEU A 10 6.70 1.00 -4.12
C LEU A 10 7.20 0.11 -5.28
N SER A 11 7.75 0.71 -6.33
CA SER A 11 8.30 0.00 -7.48
C SER A 11 9.60 -0.75 -7.15
N ALA A 12 10.43 -0.19 -6.26
CA ALA A 12 11.68 -0.78 -5.81
C ALA A 12 11.50 -1.72 -4.61
N ASP A 13 10.35 -1.66 -3.95
CA ASP A 13 9.94 -2.61 -2.93
C ASP A 13 9.86 -4.02 -3.53
N ARG A 14 10.31 -5.03 -2.79
CA ARG A 14 10.61 -6.38 -3.30
C ARG A 14 9.51 -6.93 -4.22
N HIS A 15 8.25 -6.72 -3.84
CA HIS A 15 7.09 -7.04 -4.68
C HIS A 15 6.00 -5.95 -4.63
N GLY A 16 6.22 -4.82 -3.97
CA GLY A 16 5.19 -3.77 -3.77
C GLY A 16 4.10 -4.15 -2.77
N LEU A 17 4.16 -5.36 -2.19
CA LEU A 17 3.17 -5.92 -1.25
C LEU A 17 3.74 -6.13 0.15
N THR A 18 4.90 -5.55 0.47
CA THR A 18 5.41 -5.50 1.84
C THR A 18 4.50 -4.62 2.72
N GLN A 19 4.73 -4.63 4.04
CA GLN A 19 3.97 -3.77 4.96
C GLN A 19 4.00 -2.29 4.56
N LEU A 20 5.17 -1.77 4.18
CA LEU A 20 5.31 -0.38 3.71
C LEU A 20 4.64 -0.17 2.35
N GLY A 21 4.75 -1.14 1.43
CA GLY A 21 4.05 -1.09 0.14
C GLY A 21 2.53 -1.02 0.30
N ARG A 22 1.96 -1.86 1.17
CA ARG A 22 0.52 -1.84 1.49
C ARG A 22 0.06 -0.51 2.07
N ILE A 23 0.85 0.10 2.97
CA ILE A 23 0.55 1.44 3.50
C ILE A 23 0.46 2.48 2.35
N VAL A 24 1.37 2.41 1.37
CA VAL A 24 1.33 3.28 0.20
C VAL A 24 0.08 3.00 -0.64
N LEU A 25 -0.24 1.73 -0.91
CA LEU A 25 -1.46 1.34 -1.65
C LEU A 25 -2.73 1.85 -0.95
N ASP A 26 -2.87 1.63 0.35
CA ASP A 26 -4.01 2.09 1.13
C ASP A 26 -4.09 3.62 1.18
N ALA A 27 -2.94 4.30 1.31
CA ALA A 27 -2.89 5.75 1.24
C ALA A 27 -3.39 6.29 -0.12
N ARG A 28 -3.10 5.58 -1.22
CA ARG A 28 -3.64 5.88 -2.55
C ARG A 28 -5.16 5.65 -2.57
N VAL A 29 -5.66 4.58 -1.97
CA VAL A 29 -7.11 4.30 -1.85
C VAL A 29 -7.84 5.45 -1.16
N PHE A 30 -7.36 5.85 0.02
CA PHE A 30 -7.95 6.96 0.79
C PHE A 30 -7.66 8.35 0.21
N GLY A 31 -6.83 8.45 -0.84
CA GLY A 31 -6.47 9.72 -1.47
C GLY A 31 -5.59 10.61 -0.59
N PHE A 32 -4.82 10.03 0.34
CA PHE A 32 -3.81 10.76 1.10
C PHE A 32 -2.59 11.12 0.27
N ILE A 33 -2.33 10.34 -0.78
CA ILE A 33 -1.31 10.54 -1.80
C ILE A 33 -1.91 10.29 -3.19
N ASP A 34 -1.19 10.71 -4.22
CA ASP A 34 -1.58 10.45 -5.62
C ASP A 34 -1.57 8.96 -5.92
N GLU A 35 -2.48 8.48 -6.78
CA GLU A 35 -2.60 7.05 -7.12
C GLU A 35 -1.36 6.47 -7.84
N HIS A 36 -0.49 7.33 -8.37
CA HIS A 36 0.79 6.96 -8.97
C HIS A 36 2.00 7.28 -8.08
N GLU A 37 1.80 7.82 -6.87
CA GLU A 37 2.89 8.23 -5.98
C GLU A 37 3.68 7.04 -5.43
N ASP A 38 4.94 6.89 -5.85
CA ASP A 38 5.80 5.76 -5.48
C ASP A 38 6.39 5.87 -4.06
N CYS A 39 6.34 7.06 -3.44
CA CYS A 39 6.96 7.37 -2.14
C CYS A 39 8.48 7.08 -2.09
N ALA A 40 9.15 7.00 -3.24
CA ALA A 40 10.58 6.76 -3.32
C ALA A 40 11.38 7.88 -2.64
N GLY A 41 12.37 7.51 -1.83
CA GLY A 41 13.20 8.45 -1.08
C GLY A 41 12.51 9.07 0.14
N TRP A 42 11.31 8.64 0.49
CA TRP A 42 10.66 9.11 1.72
C TRP A 42 11.40 8.60 2.95
N ALA A 43 11.68 9.49 3.91
CA ALA A 43 12.21 9.08 5.21
C ALA A 43 11.24 8.11 5.91
N LEU A 44 11.76 7.11 6.63
CA LEU A 44 10.91 6.15 7.36
C LEU A 44 9.94 6.86 8.32
N GLY A 45 10.33 7.98 8.94
CA GLY A 45 9.42 8.76 9.79
C GLY A 45 8.21 9.32 9.03
N ARG A 46 8.38 9.71 7.76
CA ARG A 46 7.27 10.16 6.89
C ARG A 46 6.35 8.99 6.53
N MET A 47 6.92 7.80 6.28
CA MET A 47 6.15 6.57 6.05
C MET A 47 5.34 6.17 7.29
N GLN A 48 5.91 6.26 8.49
CA GLN A 48 5.20 6.01 9.74
C GLN A 48 4.03 6.98 9.94
N ALA A 49 4.23 8.27 9.66
CA ALA A 49 3.15 9.25 9.71
C ALA A 49 2.03 8.94 8.70
N LEU A 50 2.38 8.44 7.51
CA LEU A 50 1.41 7.98 6.52
C LEU A 50 0.64 6.76 7.01
N ALA A 51 1.34 5.78 7.58
CA ALA A 51 0.75 4.57 8.16
C ALA A 51 -0.29 4.92 9.24
N ALA A 52 0.03 5.85 10.14
CA ALA A 52 -0.90 6.30 11.16
C ALA A 52 -2.15 6.99 10.57
N ARG A 53 -2.03 7.71 9.44
CA ARG A 53 -3.19 8.32 8.77
C ARG A 53 -4.07 7.27 8.11
N VAL A 54 -3.45 6.31 7.44
CA VAL A 54 -4.11 5.15 6.83
C VAL A 54 -4.85 4.33 7.88
N GLU A 55 -4.19 4.00 8.99
CA GLU A 55 -4.79 3.26 10.10
C GLU A 55 -6.01 3.98 10.67
N ARG A 56 -5.93 5.31 10.83
CA ARG A 56 -7.09 6.10 11.29
C ARG A 56 -8.25 6.08 10.30
N ALA A 57 -7.98 6.18 9.00
CA ALA A 57 -9.04 6.07 8.00
C ALA A 57 -9.67 4.67 8.00
N TRP A 58 -8.86 3.63 8.13
CA TRP A 58 -9.34 2.28 8.30
C TRP A 58 -10.18 2.11 9.56
N ASP A 59 -9.78 2.72 10.68
CA ASP A 59 -10.54 2.71 11.94
C ASP A 59 -11.94 3.31 11.78
N GLU A 60 -12.09 4.40 11.03
CA GLU A 60 -13.39 4.99 10.68
C GLU A 60 -14.30 4.02 9.91
N HIS A 61 -13.70 3.08 9.18
CA HIS A 61 -14.39 2.00 8.45
C HIS A 61 -14.34 0.65 9.19
N GLY A 62 -13.97 0.63 10.47
CA GLY A 62 -13.91 -0.59 11.27
C GLY A 62 -12.86 -1.60 10.80
N ASN A 63 -11.75 -1.12 10.24
CA ASN A 63 -10.58 -1.86 9.76
C ASN A 63 -10.91 -3.00 8.79
N LEU A 64 -11.97 -2.84 7.99
CA LEU A 64 -12.43 -3.86 7.05
C LEU A 64 -12.64 -3.28 5.64
N PRO A 65 -12.03 -3.84 4.59
CA PRO A 65 -12.28 -3.44 3.21
C PRO A 65 -13.75 -3.60 2.81
N SER A 66 -14.45 -4.60 3.35
CA SER A 66 -15.89 -4.82 3.11
C SER A 66 -16.80 -3.74 3.71
N ARG A 67 -16.28 -2.89 4.61
CA ARG A 67 -17.00 -1.74 5.18
C ARG A 67 -16.72 -0.44 4.44
N LEU A 68 -15.80 -0.45 3.47
CA LEU A 68 -15.55 0.72 2.65
C LEU A 68 -16.80 1.07 1.82
N PRO A 69 -17.08 2.35 1.61
CA PRO A 69 -18.09 2.78 0.66
C PRO A 69 -17.73 2.28 -0.75
N PRO A 70 -18.73 2.06 -1.62
CA PRO A 70 -18.55 1.43 -2.93
C PRO A 70 -17.51 2.14 -3.82
N GLU A 71 -17.37 3.46 -3.69
CA GLU A 71 -16.36 4.23 -4.41
C GLU A 71 -14.93 3.89 -3.94
N LEU A 72 -14.68 3.87 -2.63
CA LEU A 72 -13.39 3.49 -2.06
C LEU A 72 -13.10 2.01 -2.28
N GLY A 73 -14.11 1.14 -2.16
CA GLY A 73 -13.98 -0.29 -2.44
C GLY A 73 -13.58 -0.57 -3.89
N ALA A 74 -14.20 0.12 -4.86
CA ALA A 74 -13.81 0.01 -6.26
C ALA A 74 -12.38 0.51 -6.50
N ARG A 75 -11.98 1.60 -5.84
CA ARG A 75 -10.62 2.13 -5.93
C ARG A 75 -9.60 1.17 -5.31
N HIS A 76 -9.89 0.62 -4.14
CA HIS A 76 -9.09 -0.43 -3.50
C HIS A 76 -8.91 -1.63 -4.41
N ALA A 77 -10.00 -2.17 -4.96
CA ALA A 77 -9.94 -3.31 -5.87
C ALA A 77 -9.04 -3.00 -7.08
N ARG A 78 -9.22 -1.85 -7.74
CA ARG A 78 -8.41 -1.46 -8.90
C ARG A 78 -6.92 -1.32 -8.57
N ILE A 79 -6.59 -0.65 -7.46
CA ILE A 79 -5.21 -0.42 -7.04
C ILE A 79 -4.52 -1.72 -6.66
N TYR A 80 -5.17 -2.58 -5.87
CA TYR A 80 -4.61 -3.87 -5.48
C TYR A 80 -4.52 -4.85 -6.64
N ASP A 81 -5.49 -4.86 -7.56
CA ASP A 81 -5.44 -5.69 -8.77
C ASP A 81 -4.22 -5.34 -9.65
N GLN A 82 -3.96 -4.04 -9.86
CA GLN A 82 -2.76 -3.57 -10.55
C GLN A 82 -1.49 -3.97 -9.80
N ALA A 83 -1.43 -3.73 -8.49
CA ALA A 83 -0.25 -4.09 -7.69
C ALA A 83 0.04 -5.61 -7.72
N ILE A 84 -1.01 -6.44 -7.70
CA ILE A 84 -0.90 -7.91 -7.83
C ILE A 84 -0.42 -8.29 -9.23
N ALA A 85 -0.94 -7.65 -10.28
CA ALA A 85 -0.50 -7.90 -11.66
C ALA A 85 0.98 -7.55 -11.86
N ASP A 86 1.42 -6.38 -11.36
CA ASP A 86 2.82 -5.96 -11.36
C ASP A 86 3.70 -6.92 -10.55
N ALA A 87 3.26 -7.31 -9.36
CA ALA A 87 3.97 -8.26 -8.51
C ALA A 87 4.13 -9.61 -9.23
N ARG A 88 3.06 -10.14 -9.84
CA ARG A 88 3.08 -11.37 -10.65
C ARG A 88 4.06 -11.27 -11.82
N GLY A 89 4.07 -10.14 -12.53
CA GLY A 89 5.04 -9.87 -13.59
C GLY A 89 6.50 -9.88 -13.11
N ARG A 90 6.74 -9.60 -11.83
CA ARG A 90 8.04 -9.64 -11.16
C ARG A 90 8.33 -11.00 -10.49
N GLY A 91 7.51 -12.01 -10.75
CA GLY A 91 7.67 -13.36 -10.20
C GLY A 91 7.15 -13.53 -8.77
N TRP A 92 6.28 -12.63 -8.29
CA TRP A 92 5.51 -12.86 -7.08
C TRP A 92 4.39 -13.86 -7.35
N ASP A 93 4.44 -15.01 -6.69
CA ASP A 93 3.40 -16.01 -6.79
C ASP A 93 2.37 -15.80 -5.67
N ALA A 94 1.14 -15.51 -6.06
CA ALA A 94 0.03 -15.27 -5.14
C ALA A 94 -0.57 -16.58 -4.60
N GLU A 95 -0.21 -17.74 -5.15
CA GLU A 95 -0.77 -19.05 -4.77
C GLU A 95 -0.18 -19.61 -3.47
N LEU A 96 0.55 -18.81 -2.67
CA LEU A 96 1.11 -19.24 -1.39
C LEU A 96 0.30 -18.74 -0.17
N GLY A 97 -1.04 -18.70 -0.30
CA GLY A 97 -1.92 -18.17 0.74
C GLY A 97 -3.39 -18.61 0.71
N ASP A 98 -3.76 -19.56 -0.14
CA ASP A 98 -5.03 -20.29 -0.04
C ASP A 98 -4.72 -21.79 0.05
N ASP A 99 -3.85 -22.16 0.99
CA ASP A 99 -3.84 -23.52 1.52
C ASP A 99 -4.89 -23.54 2.64
N GLU A 100 -5.94 -24.32 2.37
CA GLU A 100 -7.16 -24.55 3.15
C GLU A 100 -6.97 -24.88 4.65
#